data_AF-A0A7W6R0A5-F1
#
_entry.id   AF-A0A7W6R0A5-F1
#
_cell.length_a   1.000
_cell.length_b   1.000
_cell.length_c   1.000
_cell.angle_alpha   90.00
_cell.angle_beta   90.00
_cell.angle_gamma   90.00
#
_symmetry.space_group_name_H-M   'P 1'
#
loop_
_entity.id
_entity.type
_entity.pdbx_description
1 polymer ?
#
loop_
_entity_poly.entity_id
_entity_poly.type
_entity_poly.pdbx_seq_one_letter_code
_entity_poly.pdbx_strand_id
1 'polypeptide(L)'
;MRISSLPEPPYYMVSFTSQRTEIDDGYGEMGYAMTELASRQPGYLGFESARGADGFGILISYWKDEASIRSWKSVVDHLEAQRRGRQDWYSRYEIRVALVQRAYGFDIENQ
;
A
#
# COMPACT_ATOMS: atom_id res chain seq x y z
N MET A 1 -10.17 -7.58 -11.08
CA MET A 1 -8.85 -7.70 -11.74
C MET A 1 -7.77 -7.50 -10.67
N ARG A 2 -6.74 -8.35 -10.58
CA ARG A 2 -5.72 -8.31 -9.50
C ARG A 2 -4.62 -7.27 -9.71
N ILE A 3 -4.49 -6.73 -10.93
CA ILE A 3 -3.48 -5.75 -11.34
C ILE A 3 -4.18 -4.41 -11.52
N SER A 4 -3.58 -3.32 -11.01
CA SER A 4 -4.15 -1.97 -11.11
C SER A 4 -4.06 -1.44 -12.54
N SER A 5 -5.13 -0.81 -13.02
CA SER A 5 -5.11 -0.04 -14.27
C SER A 5 -4.51 1.35 -14.00
N LEU A 6 -3.24 1.54 -14.36
CA LEU A 6 -2.47 2.74 -14.07
C LEU A 6 -2.29 3.60 -15.33
N PRO A 7 -2.11 4.93 -15.19
CA PRO A 7 -1.74 5.79 -16.33
C PRO A 7 -0.35 5.44 -16.87
N GLU A 8 -0.02 5.92 -18.07
CA GLU A 8 1.35 5.82 -18.58
C GLU A 8 2.34 6.50 -17.62
N PRO A 9 3.51 5.87 -17.35
CA PRO A 9 4.57 6.49 -16.57
C PRO A 9 4.97 7.90 -17.09
N PRO A 10 5.46 8.79 -16.21
CA PRO A 10 5.91 8.50 -14.86
C PRO A 10 4.83 8.61 -13.78
N TYR A 11 4.91 7.71 -12.80
CA TYR A 11 4.17 7.77 -11.54
C TYR A 11 5.02 7.14 -10.42
N TYR A 12 4.64 7.36 -9.17
CA TYR A 12 5.34 6.80 -8.02
C TYR A 12 4.70 5.48 -7.56
N MET A 13 5.54 4.59 -7.04
CA MET A 13 5.13 3.42 -6.28
C MET A 13 5.65 3.53 -4.84
N VAL A 14 4.80 3.16 -3.89
CA VAL A 14 5.15 3.02 -2.47
C VAL A 14 4.89 1.59 -2.07
N SER A 15 5.95 0.84 -1.78
CA SER A 15 5.83 -0.53 -1.26
C SER A 15 5.95 -0.55 0.25
N PHE A 16 5.02 -1.25 0.89
CA PHE A 16 5.02 -1.61 2.29
C PHE A 16 5.18 -3.14 2.38
N THR A 17 6.35 -3.59 2.80
CA THR A 17 6.65 -5.01 3.04
C THR A 17 6.62 -5.25 4.53
N SER A 18 5.93 -6.30 4.99
CA SER A 18 5.69 -6.55 6.40
C SER A 18 5.72 -8.03 6.76
N GLN A 19 6.20 -8.32 7.96
CA GLN A 19 6.05 -9.58 8.66
C GLN A 19 5.14 -9.36 9.85
N ARG A 20 4.01 -10.08 9.90
CA ARG A 20 3.08 -10.02 11.04
C ARG A 20 3.61 -10.79 12.26
N THR A 21 3.18 -10.36 13.43
CA THR A 21 3.19 -11.18 14.65
C THR A 21 1.97 -12.12 14.65
N GLU A 22 1.87 -13.00 15.66
CA GLU A 22 0.71 -13.89 15.86
C GLU A 22 -0.53 -13.16 16.43
N ILE A 23 -0.41 -11.87 16.77
CA ILE A 23 -1.50 -11.09 17.34
C ILE A 23 -2.46 -10.67 16.23
N ASP A 24 -3.69 -11.19 16.30
CA ASP A 24 -4.78 -10.87 15.37
C ASP A 24 -5.87 -10.00 16.03
N ASP A 25 -5.44 -8.90 16.62
CA ASP A 25 -6.34 -7.94 17.27
C ASP A 25 -6.76 -6.82 16.29
N GLY A 26 -7.76 -7.11 15.44
CA GLY A 26 -8.39 -6.10 14.56
C GLY A 26 -7.56 -5.64 13.35
N TYR A 27 -6.44 -6.30 13.07
CA TYR A 27 -5.52 -5.94 11.98
C TYR A 27 -6.19 -5.98 10.60
N GLY A 28 -6.98 -7.03 10.34
CA GLY A 28 -7.64 -7.22 9.04
C GLY A 28 -8.54 -6.03 8.69
N GLU A 29 -9.34 -5.57 9.65
CA GLU A 29 -10.24 -4.42 9.48
C GLU A 29 -9.46 -3.12 9.21
N MET A 30 -8.33 -2.92 9.89
CA MET A 30 -7.48 -1.76 9.65
C MET A 30 -6.76 -1.82 8.30
N GLY A 31 -6.35 -3.00 7.83
CA GLY A 31 -5.78 -3.15 6.49
C GLY A 31 -6.75 -2.71 5.39
N TYR A 32 -8.03 -3.08 5.52
CA TYR A 32 -9.08 -2.64 4.61
C TYR A 32 -9.36 -1.14 4.73
N ALA A 33 -9.50 -0.61 5.95
CA ALA A 33 -9.76 0.81 6.15
C ALA A 33 -8.58 1.70 5.70
N MET A 34 -7.33 1.29 5.86
CA MET A 34 -6.18 2.01 5.29
C MET A 34 -6.27 2.10 3.76
N THR A 35 -6.66 1.00 3.12
CA THR A 35 -6.79 0.94 1.66
C THR A 35 -7.91 1.84 1.17
N GLU A 36 -9.05 1.84 1.87
CA GLU A 36 -10.17 2.73 1.56
C GLU A 36 -9.83 4.20 1.78
N LEU A 37 -9.06 4.53 2.83
CA LEU A 37 -8.63 5.90 3.09
C LEU A 37 -7.59 6.38 2.08
N ALA A 38 -6.69 5.51 1.64
CA ALA A 38 -5.74 5.78 0.58
C ALA A 38 -6.46 6.12 -0.73
N SER A 39 -7.51 5.36 -1.08
CA SER A 39 -8.25 5.58 -2.34
C SER A 39 -8.97 6.92 -2.41
N ARG A 40 -9.22 7.56 -1.26
CA ARG A 40 -9.82 8.89 -1.16
C ARG A 40 -8.80 10.03 -1.21
N GLN A 41 -7.50 9.72 -1.20
CA GLN A 41 -6.47 10.76 -1.22
C GLN A 41 -6.28 11.33 -2.63
N PRO A 42 -6.07 12.65 -2.76
CA PRO A 42 -5.64 13.24 -4.02
C PRO A 42 -4.39 12.55 -4.56
N GLY A 43 -4.36 12.29 -5.86
CA GLY A 43 -3.21 11.67 -6.54
C GLY A 43 -3.04 10.17 -6.31
N TYR A 44 -3.96 9.50 -5.60
CA TYR A 44 -4.01 8.04 -5.58
C TYR A 44 -4.37 7.48 -6.96
N LEU A 45 -3.65 6.45 -7.40
CA LEU A 45 -3.86 5.81 -8.71
C LEU A 45 -4.33 4.36 -8.60
N GLY A 46 -4.01 3.68 -7.51
CA GLY A 46 -4.35 2.26 -7.33
C GLY A 46 -3.50 1.61 -6.25
N PHE A 47 -3.79 0.34 -5.98
CA PHE A 47 -2.97 -0.48 -5.10
C PHE A 47 -3.03 -1.94 -5.50
N GLU A 48 -2.01 -2.67 -5.09
CA GLU A 48 -1.92 -4.11 -5.23
C GLU A 48 -1.44 -4.68 -3.90
N SER A 49 -1.94 -5.85 -3.53
CA SER A 49 -1.53 -6.48 -2.27
C SER A 49 -1.50 -7.99 -2.38
N ALA A 50 -0.54 -8.59 -1.70
CA ALA A 50 -0.45 -10.03 -1.49
C ALA A 50 -0.10 -10.32 -0.03
N ARG A 51 -0.72 -11.36 0.53
CA ARG A 51 -0.49 -11.82 1.90
C ARG A 51 -0.33 -13.34 1.89
N GLY A 52 0.77 -13.83 2.44
CA GLY A 52 1.02 -15.24 2.69
C GLY A 52 0.39 -15.70 4.01
N ALA A 53 0.13 -17.01 4.11
CA ALA A 53 -0.36 -17.63 5.34
C ALA A 53 0.69 -17.64 6.46
N ASP A 54 1.96 -17.43 6.12
CA ASP A 54 3.10 -17.26 7.03
C ASP A 54 3.21 -15.84 7.63
N GLY A 55 2.24 -14.97 7.35
CA GLY A 55 2.20 -13.60 7.84
C GLY A 55 3.05 -12.61 7.03
N PHE A 56 3.84 -13.06 6.06
CA PHE A 56 4.55 -12.18 5.15
C PHE A 56 3.57 -11.51 4.19
N GLY A 57 3.72 -10.21 3.94
CA GLY A 57 2.91 -9.57 2.92
C GLY A 57 3.45 -8.25 2.42
N ILE A 58 2.97 -7.91 1.23
CA ILE A 58 3.37 -6.76 0.45
C ILE A 58 2.10 -6.00 0.08
N LEU A 59 2.11 -4.70 0.30
CA LEU A 59 1.14 -3.76 -0.26
C LEU A 59 1.92 -2.74 -1.08
N ILE A 60 1.52 -2.53 -2.33
CA ILE A 60 2.07 -1.51 -3.21
C ILE A 60 0.94 -0.53 -3.50
N SER A 61 1.19 0.76 -3.28
CA SER A 61 0.26 1.82 -3.65
C SER A 61 0.90 2.73 -4.70
N TYR A 62 0.08 3.19 -5.64
CA TYR A 62 0.52 3.97 -6.79
C TYR A 62 0.01 5.40 -6.68
N TRP A 63 0.88 6.36 -6.98
CA TRP A 63 0.65 7.77 -6.71
C TRP A 63 1.12 8.65 -7.86
N LYS A 64 0.38 9.72 -8.12
CA LYS A 64 0.70 10.70 -9.15
C LYS A 64 2.01 11.45 -8.87
N ASP A 65 2.26 11.81 -7.61
CA ASP A 65 3.40 12.64 -7.21
C ASP A 65 3.79 12.43 -5.74
N GLU A 66 4.98 12.90 -5.37
CA GLU A 66 5.47 12.80 -3.99
C GLU A 66 4.67 13.62 -2.99
N ALA A 67 4.01 14.72 -3.42
CA ALA A 67 3.22 15.54 -2.52
C ALA A 67 1.99 14.76 -2.02
N SER A 68 1.40 13.97 -2.90
CA SER A 68 0.31 13.03 -2.60
C SER A 68 0.79 11.94 -1.63
N ILE A 69 1.98 11.38 -1.84
CA ILE A 69 2.59 10.39 -0.94
C ILE A 69 2.84 10.97 0.46
N ARG A 70 3.38 12.19 0.55
CA ARG A 70 3.65 12.86 1.84
C ARG A 70 2.34 13.16 2.60
N SER A 71 1.31 13.58 1.88
CA SER A 71 -0.02 13.81 2.45
C SER A 71 -0.59 12.51 3.02
N TRP A 72 -0.52 11.42 2.24
CA TRP A 72 -0.97 10.11 2.68
C TRP A 72 -0.20 9.60 3.91
N LYS A 73 1.14 9.72 3.91
CA LYS A 73 1.97 9.31 5.05
C LYS A 73 1.52 9.98 6.35
N SER A 74 1.15 11.26 6.29
CA SER A 74 0.67 12.01 7.46
C SER A 74 -0.65 11.43 7.99
N VAL A 75 -1.58 11.06 7.10
CA VAL A 75 -2.84 10.39 7.49
C VAL A 75 -2.56 9.05 8.16
N VAL A 76 -1.68 8.22 7.59
CA VAL A 76 -1.31 6.92 8.17
C VAL A 76 -0.65 7.08 9.53
N ASP A 77 0.32 7.99 9.66
CA ASP A 77 1.00 8.23 10.94
C ASP A 77 0.01 8.70 12.02
N HIS A 78 -0.98 9.53 11.66
CA HIS A 78 -2.05 9.94 12.58
C HIS A 78 -2.93 8.76 13.02
N LEU A 79 -3.37 7.92 12.08
CA LEU A 79 -4.18 6.74 12.39
C LEU A 79 -3.42 5.74 13.26
N GLU A 80 -2.16 5.46 12.92
CA GLU A 80 -1.30 4.55 13.67
C GLU A 80 -1.01 5.09 15.09
N ALA A 81 -0.77 6.40 15.23
CA ALA A 81 -0.57 7.04 16.53
C ALA A 81 -1.84 6.98 17.39
N GLN A 82 -3.02 7.13 16.80
CA GLN A 82 -4.30 6.94 17.50
C GLN A 82 -4.48 5.49 17.93
N ARG A 83 -4.03 4.54 17.12
CA ARG A 83 -4.12 3.11 17.41
C ARG A 83 -3.09 2.59 18.42
N ARG A 84 -2.06 3.37 18.75
CA ARG A 84 -1.14 3.20 19.89
C ARG A 84 -0.31 1.90 19.99
N GLY A 85 -0.21 1.07 18.96
CA GLY A 85 0.43 -0.25 19.10
C GLY A 85 1.33 -0.67 17.94
N ARG A 86 2.27 0.17 17.49
CA ARG A 86 3.29 -0.24 16.49
C ARG A 86 3.99 -1.55 16.85
N GLN A 87 4.02 -1.92 18.13
CA GLN A 87 4.74 -3.07 18.66
C GLN A 87 4.02 -4.40 18.46
N ASP A 88 2.70 -4.41 18.24
CA ASP A 88 1.96 -5.66 18.39
C ASP A 88 1.65 -6.35 17.06
N TRP A 89 1.56 -5.65 15.93
CA TRP A 89 1.08 -6.24 14.69
C TRP A 89 2.16 -6.68 13.71
N TYR A 90 3.32 -6.03 13.74
CA TYR A 90 4.42 -6.32 12.84
C TYR A 90 5.69 -6.58 13.63
N SER A 91 6.30 -7.74 13.43
CA SER A 91 7.65 -8.01 13.93
C SER A 91 8.71 -7.28 13.11
N ARG A 92 8.40 -6.99 11.84
CA ARG A 92 9.24 -6.18 10.95
C ARG A 92 8.41 -5.58 9.82
N TYR A 93 8.74 -4.37 9.41
CA TYR A 93 8.25 -3.83 8.14
C TYR A 93 9.29 -2.90 7.51
N GLU A 94 9.11 -2.62 6.22
CA GLU A 94 9.91 -1.66 5.47
C GLU A 94 9.05 -0.94 4.43
N ILE A 95 9.26 0.37 4.28
CA ILE A 95 8.60 1.20 3.27
C ILE A 95 9.64 1.67 2.26
N ARG A 96 9.35 1.49 0.97
CA ARG A 96 10.18 2.02 -0.12
C ARG A 96 9.33 2.87 -1.05
N VAL A 97 9.90 4.00 -1.48
CA VAL A 97 9.29 4.89 -2.46
C VAL A 97 10.17 4.90 -3.69
N ALA A 98 9.58 4.72 -4.86
CA ALA A 98 10.29 4.72 -6.13
C ALA A 98 9.48 5.40 -7.23
N LEU A 99 10.19 5.98 -8.21
CA LEU A 99 9.61 6.50 -9.43
C LEU A 99 9.57 5.38 -10.48
N VAL A 100 8.38 5.04 -10.95
CA VAL A 100 8.21 4.16 -12.10
C VAL A 100 8.43 5.01 -13.34
N GLN A 101 9.49 4.71 -14.09
CA GLN A 101 9.82 5.40 -15.33
C GLN A 101 9.30 4.69 -16.58
N ARG A 102 9.04 3.37 -16.47
CA ARG A 102 8.58 2.51 -17.55
C ARG A 102 7.73 1.39 -16.96
N ALA A 103 6.67 1.02 -17.66
CA ALA A 103 5.78 -0.09 -17.31
C ALA A 103 5.34 -0.78 -18.61
N TYR A 104 5.24 -2.10 -18.58
CA TYR A 104 4.80 -2.92 -19.71
C TYR A 104 3.79 -3.94 -19.18
N GLY A 105 2.72 -4.18 -19.93
CA GLY A 105 1.65 -5.10 -19.55
C GLY A 105 1.35 -6.10 -20.66
N PHE A 106 0.79 -7.23 -20.26
CA PHE A 106 0.21 -8.23 -21.16
C PHE A 106 -1.15 -8.64 -20.61
N ASP A 107 -2.15 -8.67 -21.47
CA ASP A 107 -3.50 -9.11 -21.14
C ASP A 107 -4.02 -9.98 -22.30
N ILE A 108 -4.43 -11.20 -21.99
CA ILE A 108 -4.95 -12.16 -22.98
C ILE A 108 -6.28 -11.67 -23.56
N GLU A 109 -7.05 -10.89 -22.79
CA GLU A 109 -8.36 -10.40 -23.22
C GLU A 109 -8.29 -9.17 -24.15
N ASN A 110 -7.11 -8.56 -24.28
CA ASN A 110 -6.85 -7.40 -25.15
C ASN A 110 -5.95 -7.74 -26.35
N GLN A 111 -5.91 -9.01 -26.77
CA GLN A 111 -5.28 -9.46 -28.03
C GLN A 111 -6.26 -9.49 -29.21
#